data_AF-A0A0C2H3U8-F1
#
_entry.id   AF-A0A0C2H3U8-F1
#
_cell.length_a   1.000
_cell.length_b   1.000
_cell.length_c   1.000
_cell.angle_alpha   90.00
_cell.angle_beta   90.00
_cell.angle_gamma   90.00
#
_symmetry.space_group_name_H-M   'P 1'
#
loop_
_entity.id
_entity.type
_entity.pdbx_description
1 polymer ?
#
loop_
_entity_poly.entity_id
_entity_poly.type
_entity_poly.pdbx_seq_one_letter_code
_entity_poly.pdbx_strand_id
1 'polypeptide(L)'
;MLLNVTNITDDIPVEDAPAEEPITMNLVEGGLILVVCVVGMLCNFLSFLVMVRHKTFRNSFGYLTAYHAFSNAAILLIFTVWAVPWTIM
;
A
#
# COMPACT_ATOMS: atom_id res chain seq x y z
N MET A 1 58.52 0.59 -32.16
CA MET A 1 57.93 1.90 -31.81
C MET A 1 56.50 1.62 -31.35
N LEU A 2 56.30 1.58 -30.03
CA LEU A 2 55.03 1.27 -29.37
C LEU A 2 54.05 2.42 -29.64
N LEU A 3 52.93 2.16 -30.34
CA LEU A 3 51.81 3.09 -30.43
C LEU A 3 50.73 2.63 -29.46
N ASN A 4 50.59 3.43 -28.41
CA ASN A 4 49.75 3.29 -27.24
C ASN A 4 48.25 3.42 -27.60
N VAL A 5 47.58 2.29 -27.85
CA VAL A 5 46.12 2.19 -28.02
C VAL A 5 45.49 1.88 -26.65
N THR A 6 45.42 2.87 -25.76
CA THR A 6 44.72 2.74 -24.46
C THR A 6 44.08 4.05 -24.02
N ASN A 7 43.44 4.83 -24.89
CA ASN A 7 42.85 6.08 -24.39
C ASN A 7 41.64 6.64 -25.14
N ILE A 8 40.71 5.80 -25.62
CA ILE A 8 39.39 6.28 -26.04
C ILE A 8 38.34 5.17 -25.82
N THR A 9 38.11 4.77 -24.56
CA THR A 9 36.97 3.88 -24.24
C THR A 9 36.24 4.22 -22.94
N ASP A 10 36.39 5.43 -22.38
CA ASP A 10 35.91 5.70 -21.01
C ASP A 10 34.94 6.89 -20.87
N ASP A 11 34.21 7.30 -21.91
CA ASP A 11 33.21 8.39 -21.78
C ASP A 11 31.85 8.08 -22.43
N ILE A 12 31.47 6.80 -22.55
CA ILE A 12 30.05 6.45 -22.73
C ILE A 12 29.54 6.02 -21.36
N PRO A 13 28.60 6.76 -20.73
CA PRO A 13 27.89 6.25 -19.56
C PRO A 13 27.00 5.11 -20.05
N VAL A 14 27.55 3.90 -19.97
CA VAL A 14 26.82 2.64 -20.14
C VAL A 14 25.88 2.51 -18.96
N GLU A 15 24.59 2.68 -19.28
CA GLU A 15 23.52 1.71 -18.98
C GLU A 15 23.27 1.44 -17.48
N ASP A 16 22.16 2.02 -17.01
CA ASP A 16 21.21 1.38 -16.10
C ASP A 16 21.82 0.74 -14.84
N ALA A 17 22.29 1.60 -13.93
CA ALA A 17 22.31 1.21 -12.53
C ALA A 17 20.86 0.91 -12.11
N PRO A 18 20.50 -0.30 -11.65
CA PRO A 18 19.30 -0.44 -10.86
C PRO A 18 19.55 0.44 -9.64
N ALA A 19 18.82 1.56 -9.54
CA ALA A 19 18.76 2.30 -8.31
C ALA A 19 18.18 1.30 -7.30
N GLU A 20 19.04 0.67 -6.50
CA GLU A 20 18.66 -0.15 -5.37
C GLU A 20 17.80 0.77 -4.49
N GLU A 21 16.48 0.73 -4.67
CA GLU A 21 15.57 1.52 -3.87
C GLU A 21 15.87 1.13 -2.43
N PRO A 22 16.27 2.09 -1.57
CA PRO A 22 16.81 1.72 -0.27
C PRO A 22 15.71 0.94 0.43
N ILE A 23 15.99 -0.29 0.85
CA ILE A 23 15.03 -1.21 1.49
C ILE A 23 14.23 -0.49 2.60
N THR A 24 14.86 0.49 3.24
CA THR A 24 14.24 1.43 4.20
C THR A 24 13.04 2.21 3.64
N MET A 25 13.09 2.72 2.40
CA MET A 25 11.96 3.40 1.75
C MET A 25 10.79 2.45 1.52
N ASN A 26 11.03 1.24 1.00
CA ASN A 26 9.98 0.24 0.77
C ASN A 26 9.35 -0.21 2.09
N LEU A 27 10.15 -0.33 3.15
CA LEU A 27 9.66 -0.62 4.49
C LEU A 27 8.78 0.51 5.06
N VAL A 28 9.18 1.77 4.84
CA VAL A 28 8.39 2.93 5.27
C VAL A 28 7.09 3.03 4.49
N GLU A 29 7.12 2.83 3.17
CA GLU A 29 5.94 2.83 2.31
C GLU A 29 4.97 1.71 2.70
N GLY A 30 5.46 0.47 2.79
CA GLY A 30 4.65 -0.68 3.23
C GLY A 30 4.09 -0.48 4.64
N GLY A 31 4.87 0.11 5.54
CA GLY A 31 4.44 0.48 6.88
C GLY A 31 3.31 1.53 6.90
N LEU A 32 3.43 2.57 6.06
CA LEU A 32 2.38 3.59 5.91
C LEU A 32 1.10 2.99 5.35
N ILE A 33 1.20 2.14 4.33
CA ILE A 33 0.06 1.43 3.74
C ILE A 33 -0.62 0.56 4.80
N LEU A 34 0.16 -0.19 5.59
CA LEU A 34 -0.36 -1.03 6.67
C LEU A 34 -1.12 -0.18 7.71
N VAL A 35 -0.53 0.91 8.19
CA VAL A 35 -1.17 1.80 9.18
C VAL A 35 -2.47 2.38 8.64
N VAL A 36 -2.47 2.90 7.41
CA VAL A 36 -3.67 3.45 6.78
C VAL A 36 -4.75 2.38 6.62
N CYS A 37 -4.40 1.17 6.18
CA CYS A 37 -5.36 0.10 6.01
C CYS A 37 -5.94 -0.39 7.35
N VAL A 38 -5.13 -0.50 8.40
CA VAL A 38 -5.59 -0.90 9.74
C VAL A 38 -6.51 0.16 10.35
N VAL A 39 -6.13 1.43 10.29
CA VAL A 39 -6.98 2.53 10.79
C VAL A 39 -8.27 2.61 9.99
N GLY A 40 -8.20 2.50 8.66
CA GLY A 40 -9.36 2.44 7.80
C GLY A 40 -10.27 1.25 8.12
N MET A 41 -9.72 0.06 8.33
CA MET A 41 -10.49 -1.12 8.74
C MET A 41 -11.21 -0.88 10.07
N LEU A 42 -10.51 -0.37 11.08
CA LEU A 42 -11.10 -0.09 12.40
C LEU A 42 -12.22 0.94 12.31
N CYS A 43 -12.02 2.05 11.60
CA CYS A 43 -13.05 3.07 11.40
C CYS A 43 -14.30 2.50 10.72
N ASN A 44 -14.12 1.79 9.60
CA ASN A 44 -15.23 1.21 8.85
C ASN A 44 -15.95 0.09 9.64
N PHE A 45 -15.21 -0.72 10.40
CA PHE A 45 -15.79 -1.75 11.26
C PHE A 45 -16.56 -1.17 12.44
N LEU A 46 -16.04 -0.10 13.07
CA LEU A 46 -16.74 0.63 14.13
C LEU A 46 -18.01 1.29 13.60
N SER A 47 -17.97 1.89 12.41
CA SER A 47 -19.17 2.44 11.75
C SER A 47 -20.24 1.37 11.52
N PHE A 48 -19.84 0.19 11.04
CA PHE A 48 -20.74 -0.96 10.92
C PHE A 48 -21.32 -1.39 12.27
N LEU A 49 -20.47 -1.52 13.30
CA LEU A 49 -20.89 -1.96 14.64
C LEU A 49 -21.88 -0.98 15.28
N VAL A 50 -21.63 0.32 15.18
CA VAL A 50 -22.53 1.38 15.68
C VAL A 50 -23.89 1.31 14.97
N MET A 51 -23.89 1.17 13.64
CA MET A 51 -25.12 1.05 12.85
C MET A 51 -25.92 -0.21 13.19
N VAL A 52 -25.25 -1.34 13.44
CA VAL A 52 -25.90 -2.60 13.85
C VAL A 52 -26.43 -2.54 15.29
N ARG A 53 -25.73 -1.87 16.20
CA ARG A 53 -26.10 -1.81 17.63
C ARG A 53 -27.22 -0.81 17.92
N HIS A 54 -27.30 0.32 17.20
CA HIS A 54 -28.31 1.33 17.51
C HIS A 54 -29.65 1.05 16.81
N LYS A 55 -30.72 0.90 17.61
CA LYS A 55 -32.10 0.69 17.10
C LYS A 55 -32.59 1.84 16.21
N THR A 56 -32.03 3.05 16.38
CA THR A 56 -32.27 4.24 15.53
C THR A 56 -31.94 4.02 14.05
N PHE A 57 -30.96 3.16 13.73
CA PHE A 57 -30.52 2.93 12.37
C PHE A 57 -31.15 1.69 11.71
N ARG A 58 -32.18 1.09 12.33
CA ARG A 58 -33.00 0.02 11.74
C ARG A 58 -33.94 0.53 10.64
N ASN A 59 -33.38 1.25 9.67
CA ASN A 59 -34.06 1.68 8.46
C ASN A 59 -33.28 1.15 7.24
N SER A 60 -33.91 1.02 6.09
CA SER A 60 -33.28 0.51 4.87
C SER A 60 -32.00 1.26 4.51
N PHE A 61 -31.97 2.57 4.77
CA PHE A 61 -30.79 3.41 4.58
C PHE A 61 -29.64 3.09 5.56
N GLY A 62 -29.95 2.82 6.82
CA GLY A 62 -28.94 2.47 7.83
C GLY A 62 -28.25 1.15 7.53
N TYR A 63 -29.01 0.16 7.05
CA TYR A 63 -28.45 -1.11 6.58
C TYR A 63 -27.60 -0.93 5.33
N LEU A 64 -28.03 -0.13 4.35
CA LEU A 64 -27.25 0.13 3.14
C LEU A 64 -25.87 0.71 3.47
N THR A 65 -25.84 1.72 4.33
CA THR A 65 -24.58 2.36 4.75
C THR A 65 -23.71 1.42 5.59
N ALA A 66 -24.32 0.55 6.40
CA ALA A 66 -23.59 -0.48 7.14
C ALA A 66 -22.90 -1.48 6.19
N TYR A 67 -23.60 -1.97 5.16
CA TYR A 67 -23.00 -2.86 4.15
C TYR A 67 -21.91 -2.18 3.32
N HIS A 68 -22.07 -0.88 3.05
CA HIS A 68 -21.04 -0.10 2.39
C HIS A 68 -19.76 0.01 3.25
N ALA A 69 -19.91 0.33 4.54
CA ALA A 69 -18.79 0.37 5.49
C ALA A 69 -18.14 -1.01 5.64
N PHE A 70 -18.93 -2.08 5.72
CA PHE A 70 -18.41 -3.45 5.78
C PHE A 70 -17.61 -3.84 4.53
N SER A 71 -18.11 -3.49 3.35
CA SER A 71 -17.41 -3.75 2.08
C SER A 71 -16.09 -2.98 2.01
N ASN A 72 -16.08 -1.73 2.48
CA ASN A 72 -14.87 -0.92 2.55
C ASN A 72 -13.83 -1.52 3.53
N ALA A 73 -14.28 -2.02 4.69
CA ALA A 73 -13.39 -2.75 5.62
C ALA A 73 -12.83 -4.04 4.98
N ALA A 74 -13.65 -4.80 4.24
CA ALA A 74 -13.21 -6.01 3.55
C ALA A 74 -12.19 -5.72 2.44
N ILE A 75 -12.38 -4.64 1.67
CA ILE A 75 -11.42 -4.21 0.65
C ILE A 75 -10.09 -3.82 1.29
N LEU A 76 -10.12 -3.05 2.39
CA LEU A 76 -8.90 -2.69 3.13
C LEU A 76 -8.18 -3.91 3.72
N LEU A 77 -8.92 -4.94 4.12
CA LEU A 77 -8.35 -6.22 4.55
C LEU A 77 -7.60 -6.89 3.39
N ILE A 78 -8.23 -6.97 2.21
CA ILE A 78 -7.61 -7.55 1.01
C ILE A 78 -6.36 -6.76 0.62
N PHE A 79 -6.43 -5.42 0.64
CA PHE A 79 -5.26 -4.56 0.41
C PHE A 79 -4.16 -4.78 1.44
N THR A 80 -4.50 -5.00 2.71
CA THR A 80 -3.50 -5.29 3.74
C THR A 80 -2.82 -6.64 3.48
N VAL A 81 -3.57 -7.66 3.10
CA VAL A 81 -3.03 -9.02 2.86
C VAL A 81 -2.28 -9.11 1.54
N TRP A 82 -2.63 -8.30 0.55
CA TRP A 82 -2.06 -8.36 -0.79
C TRP A 82 -1.04 -7.26 -1.05
N ALA A 83 -1.38 -5.98 -0.84
CA ALA A 83 -0.46 -4.88 -1.15
C ALA A 83 0.77 -4.84 -0.22
N VAL A 84 0.62 -5.13 1.07
CA VAL A 84 1.76 -5.12 2.01
C VAL A 84 2.87 -6.10 1.61
N PRO A 85 2.60 -7.38 1.29
CA PRO A 85 3.67 -8.27 0.84
C PRO A 85 4.27 -7.87 -0.51
N TRP A 86 3.49 -7.29 -1.44
CA TRP A 86 4.02 -6.79 -2.72
C TRP A 86 4.87 -5.52 -2.59
N THR A 87 4.65 -4.70 -1.56
CA THR A 87 5.47 -3.51 -1.30
C THR A 87 6.75 -3.83 -0.53
N ILE A 88 6.73 -4.87 0.31
CA ILE A 88 7.87 -5.25 1.16
C ILE A 88 8.84 -6.21 0.45
N MET A 89 8.35 -7.01 -0.51
CA MET A 89 9.08 -8.07 -1.21
C MET A 89 9.62 -7.61 -2.56
#